data_AF-A0A430FUR7-F1
#
_entry.id   AF-A0A430FUR7-F1
#
_cell.length_a   1.000
_cell.length_b   1.000
_cell.length_c   1.000
_cell.angle_alpha   90.00
_cell.angle_beta   90.00
_cell.angle_gamma   90.00
#
_symmetry.space_group_name_H-M   'P 1'
#
loop_
_entity.id
_entity.type
_entity.pdbx_description
1 polymer ?
#
loop_
_entity_poly.entity_id
_entity_poly.type
_entity_poly.pdbx_seq_one_letter_code
_entity_poly.pdbx_strand_id
1 'polypeptide(L)'
;MFDLLDAPMPGDVTAAIAQRMTARRKERGLSQPALAERSGVSLGSIRRFEQIHEISLSALVRIAFALDCEQDFDALFAQPHYGSIDDVIAAAKHDRSRS
;
A
#
# COMPACT_ATOMS: atom_id res chain seq x y z
N MET A 1 -5.63 6.23 -25.88
CA MET A 1 -6.49 5.04 -26.05
C MET A 1 -6.23 4.18 -24.82
N PHE A 2 -7.14 4.21 -23.84
CA PHE A 2 -7.04 3.36 -22.65
C PHE A 2 -7.65 2.02 -23.05
N ASP A 3 -6.84 0.98 -23.14
CA ASP A 3 -7.33 -0.35 -23.50
C ASP A 3 -7.88 -1.03 -22.23
N LEU A 4 -9.01 -1.72 -22.37
CA LEU A 4 -9.71 -2.44 -21.29
C LEU A 4 -8.90 -3.68 -20.80
N LEU A 5 -7.71 -3.89 -21.37
CA LEU A 5 -6.80 -5.02 -21.15
C LEU A 5 -5.56 -4.67 -20.29
N ASP A 6 -5.32 -3.41 -19.93
CA ASP A 6 -4.15 -2.99 -19.13
C ASP A 6 -4.41 -3.06 -17.61
N ALA A 7 -5.06 -4.13 -17.13
CA ALA A 7 -5.16 -4.35 -15.70
C ALA A 7 -3.75 -4.68 -15.16
N PRO A 8 -3.24 -3.96 -14.14
CA PRO A 8 -1.92 -4.24 -13.60
C PRO A 8 -1.85 -5.66 -13.07
N MET A 9 -0.81 -6.40 -13.46
CA MET A 9 -0.57 -7.72 -12.91
C MET A 9 -0.16 -7.60 -11.44
N PRO A 10 -0.33 -8.64 -10.62
CA PRO A 10 0.05 -8.59 -9.21
C PRO A 10 1.49 -8.11 -8.97
N GLY A 11 2.43 -8.46 -9.86
CA GLY A 11 3.82 -7.99 -9.81
C GLY A 11 3.98 -6.49 -10.09
N ASP A 12 3.14 -5.90 -10.94
CA ASP A 12 3.17 -4.47 -11.22
C ASP A 12 2.72 -3.67 -9.98
N VAL A 13 1.74 -4.22 -9.25
CA VAL A 13 1.26 -3.63 -8.00
C VAL A 13 2.36 -3.63 -6.94
N THR A 14 3.06 -4.76 -6.73
CA THR A 14 4.15 -4.83 -5.74
C THR A 14 5.32 -3.95 -6.15
N ALA A 15 5.67 -3.90 -7.44
CA ALA A 15 6.71 -3.02 -7.96
C ALA A 15 6.37 -1.54 -7.71
N ALA A 16 5.14 -1.11 -8.01
CA ALA A 16 4.69 0.26 -7.78
C ALA A 16 4.69 0.64 -6.29
N ILE A 17 4.36 -0.29 -5.38
CA ILE A 17 4.47 -0.05 -3.94
C ILE A 17 5.94 0.10 -3.53
N ALA A 18 6.83 -0.80 -3.98
CA ALA A 18 8.26 -0.73 -3.67
C ALA A 18 8.92 0.55 -4.19
N GLN A 19 8.56 1.01 -5.38
CA GLN A 19 9.03 2.28 -5.95
C GLN A 19 8.60 3.48 -5.10
N ARG A 20 7.32 3.56 -4.70
CA ARG A 20 6.81 4.63 -3.84
C ARG A 20 7.49 4.63 -2.48
N MET A 21 7.63 3.46 -1.85
CA MET A 21 8.35 3.32 -0.57
C MET A 21 9.81 3.80 -0.69
N THR A 22 10.50 3.40 -1.76
CA THR A 22 11.90 3.81 -2.03
C THR A 22 12.01 5.32 -2.21
N ALA A 23 11.07 5.93 -2.95
CA ALA A 23 11.02 7.38 -3.14
C ALA A 23 10.83 8.10 -1.79
N ARG A 24 9.85 7.68 -0.98
CA ARG A 24 9.61 8.24 0.36
C ARG A 24 10.83 8.12 1.28
N ARG A 25 11.51 6.98 1.27
CA ARG A 25 12.75 6.78 2.03
C ARG A 25 13.82 7.80 1.62
N LYS A 26 14.02 7.98 0.30
CA LYS A 26 15.01 8.92 -0.25
C LYS A 26 14.65 10.38 0.03
N GLU A 27 13.37 10.75 -0.10
CA GLU A 27 12.86 12.10 0.24
C GLU A 27 13.17 12.47 1.70
N ARG A 28 13.15 11.49 2.60
CA ARG A 28 13.50 11.65 4.02
C ARG A 28 15.00 11.55 4.32
N GLY A 29 15.85 11.42 3.30
CA GLY A 29 17.30 11.29 3.47
C GLY A 29 17.75 10.00 4.17
N LEU A 30 16.89 8.98 4.24
CA LEU A 30 17.19 7.74 4.95
C LEU A 30 17.97 6.77 4.06
N SER A 31 19.08 6.24 4.56
CA SER A 31 19.76 5.09 3.96
C SER A 31 18.97 3.80 4.21
N GLN A 32 19.25 2.72 3.47
CA GLN A 32 18.62 1.41 3.76
C GLN A 32 18.92 0.92 5.19
N PRO A 33 20.17 1.01 5.72
CA PRO A 33 20.42 0.68 7.13
C PRO A 33 19.67 1.57 8.11
N ALA A 34 19.55 2.88 7.85
CA ALA A 34 18.81 3.78 8.73
C ALA A 34 17.31 3.46 8.77
N LEU A 35 16.72 3.08 7.62
CA LEU A 35 15.33 2.60 7.60
C LEU A 35 15.19 1.25 8.32
N ALA A 36 16.17 0.35 8.18
CA ALA A 36 16.19 -0.95 8.87
C ALA A 36 16.14 -0.76 10.38
N GLU A 37 16.99 0.12 10.90
CA GLU A 37 17.04 0.48 12.31
C GLU A 37 15.72 1.12 12.77
N ARG A 38 15.23 2.14 12.05
CA ARG A 38 14.00 2.87 12.43
C ARG A 38 12.74 2.01 12.41
N SER A 39 12.62 1.08 11.46
CA SER A 39 11.46 0.18 11.35
C SER A 39 11.61 -1.12 12.16
N GLY A 40 12.84 -1.41 12.60
CA GLY A 40 13.26 -2.70 13.17
C GLY A 40 13.11 -3.89 12.20
N VAL A 41 13.02 -3.62 10.89
CA VAL A 41 13.00 -4.64 9.83
C VAL A 41 14.44 -4.93 9.42
N SER A 42 14.75 -6.19 9.06
CA SER A 42 16.11 -6.54 8.66
C SER A 42 16.54 -5.78 7.39
N LEU A 43 17.83 -5.41 7.30
CA LEU A 43 18.39 -4.79 6.10
C LEU A 43 18.21 -5.68 4.86
N GLY A 44 18.30 -7.00 5.02
CA GLY A 44 18.08 -7.96 3.93
C GLY A 44 16.66 -7.90 3.39
N SER A 45 15.66 -7.72 4.25
CA SER A 45 14.25 -7.55 3.85
C SER A 45 14.04 -6.24 3.09
N ILE A 46 14.63 -5.14 3.55
CA ILE A 46 14.55 -3.84 2.84
C ILE A 46 15.17 -3.95 1.46
N ARG A 47 16.38 -4.53 1.36
CA ARG A 47 17.05 -4.73 0.06
C ARG A 47 16.23 -5.60 -0.87
N ARG A 48 15.71 -6.74 -0.38
CA ARG A 48 14.84 -7.61 -1.17
C ARG A 48 13.62 -6.86 -1.70
N PHE A 49 12.98 -6.07 -0.85
CA PHE A 49 11.81 -5.31 -1.24
C PHE A 49 12.14 -4.25 -2.31
N GLU A 50 13.23 -3.51 -2.16
CA GLU A 50 13.64 -2.50 -3.14
C GLU A 50 14.16 -3.08 -4.46
N GLN A 51 14.69 -4.31 -4.46
CA GLN A 51 15.30 -4.93 -5.64
C GLN A 51 14.34 -5.81 -6.43
N ILE A 52 13.54 -6.63 -5.75
CA ILE A 52 12.67 -7.64 -6.38
C ILE A 52 11.22 -7.54 -5.92
N HIS A 53 10.88 -6.49 -5.16
CA HIS A 53 9.49 -6.17 -4.77
C HIS A 53 8.83 -7.21 -3.85
N GLU A 54 9.64 -8.00 -3.14
CA GLU A 54 9.17 -9.03 -2.20
C GLU A 54 9.46 -8.66 -0.74
N ILE A 55 8.42 -8.71 0.09
CA ILE A 55 8.48 -8.50 1.54
C ILE A 55 7.26 -9.15 2.22
N SER A 56 7.33 -9.42 3.52
CA SER A 56 6.13 -9.77 4.28
C SER A 56 5.27 -8.53 4.56
N LEU A 57 3.95 -8.72 4.64
CA LEU A 57 3.01 -7.63 4.97
C LEU A 57 3.39 -6.94 6.29
N SER A 58 3.68 -7.71 7.34
CA SER A 58 4.08 -7.16 8.65
C SER A 58 5.31 -6.26 8.57
N ALA A 59 6.33 -6.66 7.80
CA ALA A 59 7.52 -5.82 7.63
C ALA A 59 7.21 -4.56 6.81
N LEU A 60 6.34 -4.64 5.79
CA LEU A 60 5.92 -3.47 5.03
C LEU A 60 5.13 -2.46 5.88
N VAL A 61 4.21 -2.94 6.73
CA VAL A 61 3.47 -2.09 7.67
C VAL A 61 4.43 -1.39 8.63
N ARG A 62 5.41 -2.12 9.19
CA ARG A 62 6.44 -1.51 10.07
C ARG A 62 7.27 -0.43 9.36
N ILE A 63 7.60 -0.65 8.09
CA ILE A 63 8.26 0.37 7.26
C ILE A 63 7.34 1.57 7.06
N ALA A 64 6.04 1.36 6.80
CA ALA A 64 5.08 2.45 6.65
C ALA A 64 5.00 3.32 7.91
N PHE A 65 4.91 2.71 9.10
CA PHE A 65 4.99 3.45 10.37
C PHE A 65 6.32 4.22 10.52
N ALA A 66 7.45 3.62 10.16
CA ALA A 66 8.75 4.32 10.19
C ALA A 66 8.84 5.48 9.18
N LEU A 67 7.98 5.48 8.16
CA LEU A 67 7.87 6.53 7.14
C LEU A 67 6.66 7.45 7.36
N ASP A 68 5.96 7.36 8.50
CA ASP A 68 4.71 8.08 8.81
C ASP A 68 3.67 7.97 7.67
N CYS A 69 3.50 6.74 7.15
CA CYS A 69 2.58 6.37 6.09
C CYS A 69 1.60 5.27 6.53
N GLU A 70 1.35 5.12 7.83
CA GLU A 70 0.47 4.08 8.38
C GLU A 70 -0.97 4.18 7.86
N GLN A 71 -1.45 5.39 7.57
CA GLN A 71 -2.80 5.63 7.04
C GLN A 71 -3.01 5.01 5.64
N ASP A 72 -1.95 4.77 4.88
CA ASP A 72 -2.04 4.10 3.58
C ASP A 72 -2.58 2.66 3.73
N PHE A 73 -2.30 2.01 4.86
CA PHE A 73 -2.79 0.66 5.16
C PHE A 73 -4.21 0.64 5.68
N ASP A 74 -4.64 1.69 6.39
CA ASP A 74 -6.04 1.83 6.84
C ASP A 74 -7.00 1.96 5.65
N ALA A 75 -6.54 2.51 4.52
CA ALA A 75 -7.33 2.64 3.30
C ALA A 75 -7.44 1.32 2.50
N LEU A 76 -6.57 0.33 2.76
CA LEU A 76 -6.50 -0.89 1.98
C LEU A 76 -7.75 -1.77 2.25
N PHE A 77 -8.56 -1.98 1.21
CA PHE A 77 -9.87 -2.66 1.29
C PHE A 77 -10.92 -1.96 2.18
N ALA A 78 -10.73 -0.69 2.53
CA ALA A 78 -11.66 0.03 3.40
C ALA A 78 -12.95 0.48 2.69
N GLN A 79 -12.92 0.65 1.36
CA GLN A 79 -14.10 1.06 0.61
C GLN A 79 -14.99 -0.13 0.24
N PRO A 80 -16.32 -0.02 0.43
CA PRO A 80 -17.24 -1.05 -0.03
C PRO A 80 -17.15 -1.20 -1.55
N HIS A 81 -16.99 -2.44 -2.00
CA HIS A 81 -17.02 -2.75 -3.41
C HIS A 81 -18.47 -2.99 -3.84
N TYR A 82 -19.02 -2.04 -4.59
CA TYR A 82 -20.36 -2.18 -5.16
C TYR A 82 -20.26 -2.88 -6.51
N GLY A 83 -20.83 -4.08 -6.60
CA GLY A 83 -20.85 -4.87 -7.83
C GLY A 83 -21.93 -4.42 -8.83
N SER A 84 -22.90 -3.62 -8.37
CA SER A 84 -24.03 -3.16 -9.18
C SER A 84 -24.58 -1.81 -8.68
N ILE A 85 -25.40 -1.17 -9.53
CA ILE A 85 -26.15 0.05 -9.17
C ILE A 85 -27.09 -0.23 -7.99
N ASP A 86 -27.67 -1.43 -7.92
CA ASP A 86 -28.56 -1.81 -6.82
C ASP A 86 -27.82 -1.83 -5.47
N ASP A 87 -26.55 -2.26 -5.44
CA ASP A 87 -25.73 -2.25 -4.23
C ASP A 87 -25.46 -0.82 -3.72
N VAL A 88 -25.24 0.12 -4.65
CA VAL A 88 -25.08 1.55 -4.34
C VAL A 88 -26.37 2.12 -3.74
N ILE A 89 -27.53 1.80 -4.34
CA ILE A 89 -28.85 2.25 -3.87
C ILE A 89 -29.15 1.69 -2.47
N ALA A 90 -28.80 0.42 -2.22
CA ALA A 90 -28.99 -0.22 -0.91
C ALA A 90 -28.14 0.43 0.18
N ALA A 91 -26.85 0.70 -0.09
CA ALA A 91 -25.97 1.36 0.87
C ALA A 91 -26.42 2.79 1.19
N ALA A 92 -26.83 3.57 0.18
CA ALA A 92 -27.31 4.94 0.38
C ALA A 92 -28.63 5.03 1.19
N LYS A 93 -29.43 3.96 1.22
CA LYS A 93 -30.61 3.85 2.10
C LYS A 93 -30.21 3.49 3.53
N HIS A 94 -29.21 2.63 3.70
CA HIS A 94 -28.74 2.19 5.02
C HIS A 94 -28.11 3.34 5.84
N ASP A 95 -27.37 4.23 5.18
CA ASP A 95 -26.72 5.39 5.82
C ASP A 95 -27.72 6.44 6.34
N ARG A 96 -28.84 6.63 5.62
CA ARG A 96 -29.91 7.57 6.01
C ARG A 96 -30.74 7.12 7.20
N SER A 97 -30.77 5.82 7.50
CA SER A 97 -31.48 5.28 8.67
C SER A 97 -30.65 5.28 9.95
N ARG A 98 -29.34 5.59 9.86
CA ARG A 98 -28.42 5.66 11.01
C ARG A 98 -28.13 7.09 11.48
N SER A 99 -28.61 8.10 10.73
CA SER A 99 -28.58 9.53 11.09
C SER A 99 -29.91 9.96 11.69
#